data_AF-A0A645G319-F1
#
_entry.id   AF-A0A645G319-F1
#
_cell.length_a   1.000
_cell.length_b   1.000
_cell.length_c   1.000
_cell.angle_alpha   90.00
_cell.angle_beta   90.00
_cell.angle_gamma   90.00
#
_symmetry.space_group_name_H-M   'P 1'
#
loop_
_entity.id
_entity.type
_entity.pdbx_description
1 polymer ?
#
loop_
_entity_poly.entity_id
_entity_poly.type
_entity_poly.pdbx_seq_one_letter_code
_entity_poly.pdbx_strand_id
1 'polypeptide(L)' 'MDAIARHNPHVLLARCDLRGYGLADVTPTRWTTTLRVLDDPLRIDSGASSLARFVVEDGHPGPQRA' A
#
# COMPACT_ATOMS: atom_id res chain seq x y z
N MET A 1 -9.41 6.52 -11.73
CA MET A 1 -8.13 6.48 -10.98
C MET A 1 -6.92 6.32 -11.89
N ASP A 2 -6.94 5.42 -12.89
CA ASP A 2 -5.80 5.21 -13.79
C ASP A 2 -5.33 6.48 -14.54
N ALA A 3 -6.23 7.42 -14.83
CA ALA A 3 -5.86 8.72 -15.38
C ALA A 3 -5.04 9.56 -14.37
N ILE A 4 -5.34 9.49 -13.07
CA ILE A 4 -4.59 10.21 -12.03
C ILE A 4 -3.19 9.60 -11.88
N ALA A 5 -3.08 8.27 -11.85
CA ALA A 5 -1.77 7.60 -11.81
C ALA A 5 -0.91 7.92 -13.06
N ARG A 6 -1.54 8.01 -14.25
CA ARG A 6 -0.82 8.35 -15.50
C ARG A 6 -0.19 9.74 -15.51
N HIS A 7 -0.82 10.73 -14.87
CA HIS A 7 -0.26 12.09 -14.79
C HIS A 7 0.70 12.28 -13.60
N ASN A 8 0.76 11.32 -12.69
CA ASN A 8 1.54 11.40 -11.46
C ASN A 8 2.45 10.17 -11.35
N PRO A 9 3.63 10.17 -11.98
CA PRO A 9 4.50 8.99 -12.01
C PRO A 9 4.99 8.54 -10.63
N HIS A 10 4.90 9.40 -9.63
CA HIS A 10 5.21 9.10 -8.23
C HIS A 10 4.08 8.32 -7.51
N VAL A 11 2.89 8.20 -8.10
CA VAL A 11 1.78 7.41 -7.54
C VAL A 11 1.89 5.96 -8.04
N LEU A 12 2.42 5.08 -7.20
CA LEU A 12 2.70 3.68 -7.56
C LEU A 12 1.48 2.75 -7.47
N LEU A 13 0.44 3.17 -6.76
CA LEU A 13 -0.81 2.42 -6.58
C LEU A 13 -1.94 3.35 -6.17
N ALA A 14 -3.08 3.27 -6.86
CA ALA A 14 -4.30 4.00 -6.51
C ALA A 14 -5.52 3.05 -6.61
N ARG A 15 -6.08 2.69 -5.45
CA ARG A 15 -7.29 1.85 -5.29
C ARG A 15 -8.19 2.49 -4.24
N CYS A 16 -9.18 3.28 -4.67
CA CYS A 16 -10.15 3.93 -3.77
C CYS A 16 -11.44 3.11 -3.58
N ASP A 17 -11.62 2.10 -4.42
CA ASP A 17 -12.71 1.14 -4.40
C ASP A 17 -12.57 0.14 -3.26
N LEU A 18 -11.33 -0.17 -2.86
CA LEU A 18 -11.04 -1.12 -1.78
C LEU A 18 -11.05 -0.44 -0.41
N ARG A 19 -11.55 -1.14 0.61
CA ARG A 19 -11.43 -0.75 2.02
C ARG A 19 -10.32 -1.56 2.68
N GLY A 20 -9.59 -0.92 3.57
CA GLY A 20 -8.37 -1.51 4.11
C GLY A 20 -7.59 -0.57 5.03
N TYR A 21 -6.38 -0.98 5.36
CA TYR A 21 -5.46 -0.24 6.23
C TYR A 21 -4.00 -0.55 5.87
N GLY A 22 -3.08 0.33 6.28
CA GLY A 22 -1.64 0.11 6.14
C GLY A 22 -1.04 -0.43 7.43
N LEU A 23 -0.18 -1.44 7.33
CA LEU A 23 0.72 -1.88 8.40
C LEU A 23 2.11 -1.32 8.09
N ALA A 24 2.59 -0.43 8.96
CA ALA A 24 3.93 0.16 8.86
C ALA A 24 4.87 -0.50 9.86
N ASP A 25 5.94 -1.08 9.36
CA ASP A 25 7.09 -1.55 10.15
C ASP A 25 8.26 -0.60 9.86
N VAL A 26 8.74 0.07 10.90
CA VAL A 26 9.73 1.15 10.77
C VAL A 26 10.90 0.88 11.69
N THR A 27 12.08 0.80 11.09
CA THR A 27 13.38 0.74 11.76
C THR A 27 14.21 1.98 11.37
N PRO A 28 15.37 2.22 12.00
CA PRO A 28 16.21 3.36 11.63
C PRO A 28 16.69 3.36 10.17
N THR A 29 16.79 2.19 9.53
CA THR A 29 17.33 2.05 8.16
C THR A 29 16.29 1.65 7.13
N ARG A 30 15.07 1.32 7.55
CA ARG A 30 14.03 0.79 6.65
C ARG A 30 12.62 1.15 7.12
N TRP A 31 11.76 1.51 6.18
CA TRP A 31 10.31 1.56 6.36
C TRP A 31 9.65 0.57 5.39
N THR A 32 8.96 -0.44 5.92
CA THR A 32 8.07 -1.30 5.14
C THR A 32 6.62 -0.95 5.37
N THR A 33 5.84 -0.75 4.31
CA THR A 33 4.37 -0.62 4.39
C THR A 33 3.71 -1.77 3.64
N THR A 34 2.89 -2.55 4.36
CA THR A 34 1.99 -3.53 3.75
C THR A 34 0.57 -2.97 3.74
N LEU A 35 0.01 -2.79 2.56
CA LEU A 35 -1.39 -2.38 2.40
C LEU A 35 -2.27 -3.63 2.47
N ARG A 36 -3.16 -3.67 3.45
CA ARG A 36 -4.16 -4.73 3.64
C ARG A 36 -5.51 -4.26 3.16
N VAL A 37 -6.26 -5.14 2.52
CA VAL A 37 -7.62 -4.89 2.04
C VAL A 37 -8.57 -5.96 2.56
N LEU A 38 -9.82 -5.57 2.78
CA LEU A 38 -10.91 -6.48 3.14
C LEU A 38 -11.58 -7.02 1.87
N ASP A 39 -11.99 -8.28 1.89
CA ASP A 39 -12.73 -8.90 0.79
C ASP A 39 -14.17 -8.32 0.70
N ASP A 40 -14.84 -8.15 1.84
CA ASP A 40 -16.14 -7.47 1.98
C ASP A 40 -16.20 -6.65 3.29
N PRO A 41 -16.16 -5.31 3.24
CA PRO A 41 -16.17 -4.46 4.43
C PRO A 41 -17.50 -4.44 5.20
N LEU A 42 -18.59 -5.00 4.65
CA LEU A 42 -19.88 -5.06 5.33
C LEU A 42 -20.06 -6.36 6.14
N ARG A 43 -19.13 -7.31 6.01
CA ARG A 43 -19.17 -8.60 6.70
C ARG A 43 -18.16 -8.66 7.84
N ILE A 44 -18.67 -8.98 9.03
CA ILE A 44 -17.84 -9.09 10.24
C ILE A 44 -16.80 -10.21 10.16
N ASP A 45 -17.07 -11.26 9.38
CA ASP A 45 -16.22 -12.43 9.18
C ASP A 45 -15.38 -12.35 7.90
N SER A 46 -15.36 -11.19 7.23
CA SER A 46 -14.60 -11.01 6.01
C SER A 46 -13.10 -11.23 6.24
N GLY A 47 -12.47 -11.91 5.28
CA GLY A 47 -11.02 -11.99 5.19
C GLY A 47 -10.38 -10.63 4.96
N ALA A 48 -9.08 -10.59 5.24
CA ALA A 48 -8.20 -9.49 4.87
C ALA A 48 -6.96 -10.04 4.16
N SER A 49 -6.61 -9.49 3.00
CA SER A 49 -5.46 -9.91 2.20
C SER A 49 -4.47 -8.76 1.98
N SER A 50 -3.23 -9.09 1.58
CA SER A 50 -2.24 -8.07 1.23
C SER A 50 -2.44 -7.61 -0.22
N LEU A 51 -2.72 -6.33 -0.40
CA LEU A 51 -2.86 -5.69 -1.72
C LEU A 51 -1.49 -5.40 -2.35
N ALA A 52 -0.57 -4.84 -1.57
CA ALA A 52 0.77 -4.50 -2.01
C ALA A 52 1.68 -4.30 -0.80
N ARG A 53 2.98 -4.44 -1.04
CA ARG A 53 4.01 -4.09 -0.08
C ARG A 53 5.01 -3.14 -0.73
N PHE A 54 5.42 -2.13 0.02
CA PHE A 54 6.41 -1.16 -0.38
C PHE A 54 7.50 -1.06 0.69
N VAL A 55 8.73 -0.84 0.25
CA VAL A 55 9.89 -0.58 1.11
C VAL A 55 10.52 0.77 0.73
N VAL A 56 10.89 1.54 1.74
CA VAL A 56 11.80 2.67 1.62
C VAL A 56 13.04 2.30 2.40
N GLU A 57 14.16 2.17 1.70
CA GLU A 57 15.47 1.92 2.31
C GLU A 57 16.20 3.24 2.51
N ASP A 58 17.02 3.31 3.56
CA ASP A 58 17.92 4.46 3.74
C ASP A 58 18.83 4.64 2.51
N GLY A 59 19.05 5.91 2.15
CA GLY A 59 19.80 6.30 0.95
C GLY A 59 19.11 6.03 -0.40
N HIS A 60 17.91 5.43 -0.43
CA HIS A 60 17.19 5.12 -1.67
C HIS A 60 15.88 5.93 -1.76
N PRO A 61 15.82 6.95 -2.64
CA PRO A 61 14.65 7.82 -2.72
C PRO A 61 13.38 7.07 -3.13
N GLY A 62 12.35 7.22 -2.30
CA GLY A 62 10.98 6.80 -2.60
C GLY A 62 10.68 5.33 -2.35
N PRO A 63 9.39 4.97 -2.32
CA PRO A 63 8.95 3.60 -2.10
C PRO A 63 9.22 2.71 -3.32
N GLN A 64 9.68 1.49 -3.07
CA GLN A 64 9.88 0.43 -4.06
C GLN A 64 8.94 -0.73 -3.76
N ARG A 65 8.43 -1.42 -4.79
CA ARG A 65 7.64 -2.65 -4.57
C ARG A 65 8.54 -3.75 -4.00
N ALA A 66 8.05 -4.45 -2.98
CA ALA A 66 8.78 -5.49 -2.24
C ALA A 66 8.02 -6.82 -2.22
#